data_AF-A0A9P0MR37-F1
#
_entry.id   AF-A0A9P0MR37-F1
#
_cell.length_a   1.000
_cell.length_b   1.000
_cell.length_c   1.000
_cell.angle_alpha   90.00
_cell.angle_beta   90.00
_cell.angle_gamma   90.00
#
_symmetry.space_group_name_H-M   'P 1'
#
loop_
_entity.id
_entity.type
_entity.pdbx_description
1 polymer ?
#
loop_
_entity_poly.entity_id
_entity_poly.type
_entity_poly.pdbx_seq_one_letter_code
_entity_poly.pdbx_strand_id
1 'polypeptide(L)'
;MEPRPLAIHKMEALVKQMQDPETGVPVRCQKIFLTSIPSAFIGYDLIEWIIDHLNIEESGEALHLANLLCQYGYIFPVTDYKNLTVKDDNSLYRFQAAYYWPWHHRHPDNVEYAIYLVKRTLRNKQRHALEEYELEALTCLKRSLTNKWDLITMQAEEQVSFTFFVFYLQYIFCFSPNKSQ
;
A
#
# COMPACT_ATOMS: atom_id res chain seq x y z
N MET A 1 -17.19 -20.64 3.83
CA MET A 1 -15.88 -19.96 3.84
C MET A 1 -15.10 -20.56 2.69
N GLU A 2 -14.84 -19.82 1.61
CA GLU A 2 -14.03 -20.33 0.50
C GLU A 2 -12.60 -20.63 0.99
N PRO A 3 -11.95 -21.70 0.49
CA PRO A 3 -10.59 -22.03 0.87
C PRO A 3 -9.59 -21.00 0.32
N ARG A 4 -8.56 -20.67 1.10
CA ARG A 4 -7.45 -19.79 0.67
C ARG A 4 -6.80 -20.35 -0.59
N PRO A 5 -6.78 -19.62 -1.72
CA PRO A 5 -6.02 -20.00 -2.88
C PRO A 5 -4.57 -20.25 -2.48
N LEU A 6 -4.03 -21.40 -2.90
CA LEU A 6 -2.67 -21.81 -2.57
C LEU A 6 -1.64 -20.76 -2.99
N ALA A 7 -1.88 -20.07 -4.11
CA ALA A 7 -1.04 -18.98 -4.60
C ALA A 7 -0.91 -17.85 -3.58
N ILE A 8 -2.00 -17.42 -2.94
CA ILE A 8 -2.00 -16.37 -1.92
C ILE A 8 -1.16 -16.80 -0.72
N HIS A 9 -1.33 -18.03 -0.25
CA HIS A 9 -0.54 -18.56 0.86
C HIS A 9 0.97 -18.57 0.55
N LYS A 10 1.35 -18.94 -0.67
CA LYS A 10 2.76 -18.91 -1.11
C LYS A 10 3.32 -17.48 -1.19
N MET A 11 2.55 -16.53 -1.72
CA MET A 11 2.95 -15.13 -1.77
C MET A 11 3.14 -14.54 -0.37
N GLU A 12 2.20 -14.78 0.54
CA GLU A 12 2.29 -14.34 1.94
C GLU A 12 3.50 -14.97 2.66
N ALA A 13 3.77 -16.24 2.43
CA ALA A 13 4.93 -16.92 2.99
C ALA A 13 6.25 -16.32 2.47
N LEU A 14 6.32 -16.02 1.17
CA LEU A 14 7.48 -15.38 0.57
C LEU A 14 7.69 -13.97 1.15
N VAL A 15 6.63 -13.17 1.27
CA VAL A 15 6.72 -11.82 1.85
C VAL A 15 7.20 -11.86 3.30
N LYS A 16 6.80 -12.86 4.09
CA LYS A 16 7.33 -13.04 5.45
C LYS A 16 8.83 -13.33 5.46
N GLN A 17 9.31 -14.14 4.51
CA GLN A 17 10.75 -14.43 4.37
C GLN A 17 11.52 -13.19 3.94
N MET A 18 10.96 -12.40 3.02
CA MET A 18 11.52 -11.09 2.63
C MET A 18 11.61 -10.10 3.79
N GLN A 19 10.76 -10.25 4.81
CA GLN A 19 10.74 -9.40 6.01
C GLN A 19 11.65 -9.92 7.14
N ASP A 20 12.35 -11.05 6.93
CA ASP A 20 13.25 -11.59 7.93
C ASP A 20 14.37 -10.57 8.25
N PRO A 21 14.67 -10.29 9.53
CA PRO A 21 15.63 -9.26 9.91
C PRO A 21 17.09 -9.62 9.59
N GLU A 22 17.41 -10.91 9.40
CA GLU A 22 18.76 -11.39 9.16
C GLU A 22 18.97 -11.80 7.70
N THR A 23 18.00 -12.53 7.13
CA THR A 23 18.11 -13.11 5.79
C THR A 23 17.21 -12.46 4.76
N GLY A 24 16.37 -11.48 5.15
CA GLY A 24 15.40 -10.83 4.27
C GLY A 24 15.97 -9.68 3.44
N VAL A 25 15.08 -8.96 2.78
CA VAL A 25 15.42 -7.77 1.98
C VAL A 25 15.91 -6.66 2.92
N PRO A 26 17.05 -5.99 2.65
CA PRO A 26 17.56 -4.92 3.50
C PRO A 26 16.61 -3.72 3.65
N VAL A 27 15.88 -3.66 4.76
CA VAL A 27 15.01 -2.53 5.11
C VAL A 27 15.77 -1.52 5.95
N ARG A 28 15.82 -0.26 5.51
CA ARG A 28 16.60 0.80 6.18
C ARG A 28 15.83 2.12 6.24
N CYS A 29 16.36 3.05 7.04
CA CYS A 29 15.96 4.45 6.98
C CYS A 29 16.74 5.13 5.84
N GLN A 30 16.06 5.48 4.76
CA GLN A 30 16.65 6.04 3.56
C GLN A 30 16.62 7.57 3.63
N LYS A 31 17.78 8.22 3.54
CA LYS A 31 17.87 9.69 3.51
C LYS A 31 17.81 10.17 2.07
N ILE A 32 16.77 10.94 1.75
CA ILE A 32 16.60 11.57 0.43
C ILE A 32 16.35 13.05 0.65
N PHE A 33 17.28 13.89 0.17
CA PHE A 33 17.21 15.35 0.10
C PHE A 33 16.30 16.02 1.15
N LEU A 34 16.87 16.43 2.29
CA LEU A 34 16.18 17.07 3.43
C LEU A 34 15.08 16.23 4.11
N THR A 35 14.80 15.02 3.62
CA THR A 35 13.80 14.10 4.20
C THR A 35 14.40 12.74 4.50
N SER A 36 13.80 12.04 5.46
CA SER A 36 14.18 10.67 5.82
C SER A 36 12.96 9.78 5.72
N ILE A 37 13.13 8.66 5.03
CA ILE A 37 12.08 7.68 4.75
C ILE A 37 12.39 6.45 5.59
N PRO A 38 11.73 6.26 6.76
CA PRO A 38 11.99 5.12 7.63
C PRO A 38 11.46 3.83 6.99
N SER A 39 12.04 2.67 7.30
CA SER A 39 11.48 1.36 6.91
C SER A 39 11.17 1.23 5.41
N ALA A 40 12.14 1.54 4.55
CA ALA A 40 12.04 1.36 3.10
C ALA A 40 13.21 0.52 2.58
N PHE A 41 13.00 -0.16 1.47
CA PHE A 41 14.01 -0.95 0.76
C PHE A 41 14.10 -0.50 -0.70
N ILE A 42 15.20 -0.87 -1.36
CA ILE A 42 15.52 -0.49 -2.73
C ILE A 42 14.99 -1.57 -3.70
N GLY A 43 14.50 -1.15 -4.87
CA GLY A 43 14.02 -2.05 -5.92
C GLY A 43 15.06 -3.09 -6.33
N TYR A 44 16.28 -2.64 -6.64
CA TYR A 44 17.42 -3.51 -6.94
C TYR A 44 17.66 -4.57 -5.85
N ASP A 45 17.74 -4.17 -4.57
CA ASP A 45 17.95 -5.10 -3.45
C ASP A 45 16.83 -6.17 -3.34
N LEU A 46 15.58 -5.81 -3.70
CA LEU A 46 14.47 -6.76 -3.75
C LEU A 46 14.65 -7.78 -4.88
N ILE A 47 15.05 -7.33 -6.08
CA ILE A 47 15.21 -8.21 -7.25
C ILE A 47 16.36 -9.19 -7.02
N GLU A 48 17.51 -8.72 -6.55
CA GLU A 48 18.66 -9.56 -6.19
C GLU A 48 18.28 -10.61 -5.14
N TRP A 49 17.55 -10.20 -4.08
CA TRP A 49 17.09 -11.13 -3.06
C TRP A 49 16.19 -12.23 -3.63
N ILE A 50 15.27 -11.88 -4.55
CA ILE A 50 14.37 -12.86 -5.18
C ILE A 50 15.16 -13.85 -6.04
N ILE A 51 16.15 -13.36 -6.80
CA ILE A 51 17.02 -14.17 -7.66
C ILE A 51 17.76 -15.22 -6.81
N ASP A 52 18.43 -14.76 -5.76
CA ASP A 52 19.24 -15.61 -4.89
C ASP A 52 18.37 -16.61 -4.11
N HIS A 53 17.28 -16.14 -3.51
CA HIS A 53 16.46 -16.95 -2.60
C HIS A 53 15.63 -18.02 -3.33
N LEU A 54 15.21 -17.74 -4.57
CA LEU A 54 14.44 -18.68 -5.39
C LEU A 54 15.28 -19.40 -6.45
N ASN A 55 16.57 -19.08 -6.55
CA ASN A 55 17.50 -19.61 -7.55
C ASN A 55 16.97 -19.42 -8.99
N ILE A 56 16.59 -18.18 -9.32
CA ILE A 56 16.08 -17.77 -10.63
C ILE A 56 17.25 -17.38 -11.53
N GLU A 57 17.27 -17.86 -12.78
CA GLU A 57 18.37 -17.58 -13.72
C GLU A 57 18.21 -16.23 -14.44
N GLU A 58 16.98 -15.81 -14.74
CA GLU A 58 16.68 -14.60 -15.50
C GLU A 58 16.08 -13.51 -14.60
N SER A 59 16.72 -12.33 -14.55
CA SER A 59 16.24 -11.20 -13.74
C SER A 59 14.83 -10.73 -14.13
N GLY A 60 14.42 -10.95 -15.39
CA GLY A 60 13.06 -10.68 -15.87
C GLY A 60 11.97 -11.47 -15.13
N GLU A 61 12.25 -12.72 -14.74
CA GLU A 61 11.29 -13.54 -13.98
C GLU A 61 11.15 -13.03 -12.55
N ALA A 62 12.27 -12.68 -11.90
CA ALA A 62 12.27 -12.07 -10.57
C ALA A 62 11.53 -10.73 -10.56
N LEU A 63 11.76 -9.88 -11.57
CA LEU A 63 11.06 -8.62 -11.74
C LEU A 63 9.55 -8.83 -11.99
N HIS A 64 9.17 -9.85 -12.76
CA HIS A 64 7.77 -10.19 -12.95
C HIS A 64 7.10 -10.60 -11.63
N LEU A 65 7.76 -11.44 -10.82
CA LEU A 65 7.27 -11.82 -9.51
C LEU A 65 7.12 -10.61 -8.57
N ALA A 66 8.11 -9.72 -8.55
CA ALA A 66 8.06 -8.48 -7.77
C ALA A 66 6.89 -7.57 -8.20
N ASN A 67 6.63 -7.46 -9.52
CA ASN A 67 5.48 -6.75 -10.05
C ASN A 67 4.15 -7.37 -9.58
N LEU A 68 4.03 -8.70 -9.57
CA LEU A 68 2.86 -9.37 -9.00
C LEU A 68 2.71 -9.04 -7.52
N LEU A 69 3.77 -9.17 -6.70
CA LEU A 69 3.71 -8.79 -5.28
C LEU A 69 3.25 -7.35 -5.08
N CYS A 70 3.69 -6.44 -5.95
CA CYS A 70 3.25 -5.05 -5.96
C CYS A 70 1.76 -4.95 -6.30
N GLN A 71 1.29 -5.52 -7.42
CA GLN A 71 -0.12 -5.49 -7.87
C GLN A 71 -1.12 -6.18 -6.93
N TYR A 72 -0.67 -7.15 -6.14
CA TYR A 72 -1.48 -7.78 -5.09
C TYR A 72 -1.44 -7.01 -3.75
N GLY A 73 -0.60 -5.97 -3.64
CA GLY A 73 -0.60 -5.04 -2.51
C GLY A 73 0.25 -5.48 -1.33
N TYR A 74 1.18 -6.42 -1.54
CA TYR A 74 2.14 -6.82 -0.51
C TYR A 74 3.28 -5.83 -0.36
N ILE A 75 3.63 -5.14 -1.45
CA ILE A 75 4.62 -4.08 -1.50
C ILE A 75 4.06 -2.90 -2.30
N PHE A 76 4.57 -1.69 -2.06
CA PHE A 76 4.16 -0.51 -2.82
C PHE A 76 5.29 0.52 -2.93
N PRO A 77 5.34 1.28 -4.05
CA PRO A 77 6.32 2.33 -4.25
C PRO A 77 6.08 3.51 -3.29
N VAL A 78 7.18 4.14 -2.85
CA VAL A 78 7.14 5.27 -1.92
C VAL A 78 6.81 6.59 -2.61
N THR A 79 7.25 6.76 -3.86
CA THR A 79 7.14 8.02 -4.62
C THR A 79 6.01 7.98 -5.64
N ASP A 80 5.99 6.98 -6.52
CA ASP A 80 5.02 6.86 -7.61
C ASP A 80 3.90 5.87 -7.28
N TYR A 81 3.04 6.27 -6.35
CA TYR A 81 1.97 5.43 -5.83
C TYR A 81 0.85 5.13 -6.84
N LYS A 82 0.84 5.80 -8.00
CA LYS A 82 -0.14 5.55 -9.07
C LYS A 82 0.28 4.38 -9.95
N ASN A 83 1.57 4.13 -10.07
CA ASN A 83 2.11 3.03 -10.86
C ASN A 83 2.53 1.88 -9.95
N LEU A 84 1.69 0.84 -9.88
CA LEU A 84 1.89 -0.34 -9.04
C LEU A 84 2.86 -1.34 -9.66
N THR A 85 4.07 -0.86 -9.97
CA THR A 85 5.13 -1.64 -10.59
C THR A 85 6.45 -1.50 -9.83
N VAL A 86 7.24 -2.56 -9.88
CA VAL A 86 8.61 -2.59 -9.36
C VAL A 86 9.57 -2.28 -10.49
N LYS A 87 10.61 -1.50 -10.17
CA LYS A 87 11.73 -1.21 -11.04
C LYS A 87 12.99 -1.80 -10.42
N ASP A 88 13.82 -2.36 -11.28
CA ASP A 88 15.15 -2.83 -10.92
C ASP A 88 16.14 -1.65 -10.90
N ASP A 89 15.92 -0.73 -9.96
CA ASP A 89 16.70 0.50 -9.79
C ASP A 89 16.68 0.98 -8.33
N ASN A 90 17.13 2.22 -8.10
CA ASN A 90 17.18 2.85 -6.78
C ASN A 90 15.81 3.37 -6.27
N SER A 91 14.71 3.02 -6.93
CA SER A 91 13.36 3.36 -6.46
C SER A 91 13.08 2.70 -5.11
N LEU A 92 12.38 3.43 -4.24
CA LEU A 92 12.07 2.96 -2.90
C LEU A 92 10.70 2.32 -2.81
N TYR A 93 10.63 1.24 -2.06
CA TYR A 93 9.43 0.47 -1.79
C TYR A 93 9.27 0.20 -0.29
N ARG A 94 8.05 -0.17 0.10
CA ARG A 94 7.71 -0.57 1.47
C ARG A 94 6.87 -1.83 1.44
N PHE A 95 7.00 -2.62 2.50
CA PHE A 95 6.08 -3.72 2.76
C PHE A 95 4.74 -3.19 3.29
N GLN A 96 3.66 -3.84 2.87
CA GLN A 96 2.34 -3.64 3.44
C GLN A 96 2.22 -4.37 4.78
N ALA A 97 1.52 -3.74 5.73
CA ALA A 97 1.24 -4.38 7.01
C ALA A 97 0.30 -5.59 6.80
N ALA A 98 0.58 -6.71 7.47
CA ALA A 98 -0.16 -7.96 7.30
C ALA A 98 -1.68 -7.81 7.49
N TYR A 99 -2.11 -6.88 8.34
CA TYR A 99 -3.53 -6.54 8.54
C TYR A 99 -4.26 -6.17 7.22
N TYR A 100 -3.56 -5.57 6.26
CA TYR A 100 -4.11 -5.13 4.97
C TYR A 100 -3.91 -6.14 3.84
N TRP A 101 -3.45 -7.36 4.11
CA TRP A 101 -3.26 -8.35 3.06
C TRP A 101 -4.59 -8.86 2.48
N PRO A 102 -4.66 -9.18 1.18
CA PRO A 102 -5.91 -9.44 0.45
C PRO A 102 -6.81 -10.52 1.06
N TRP A 103 -6.23 -11.52 1.73
CA TRP A 103 -7.01 -12.64 2.25
C TRP A 103 -7.79 -12.32 3.53
N HIS A 104 -7.60 -11.17 4.16
CA HIS A 104 -8.35 -10.84 5.36
C HIS A 104 -9.85 -10.57 5.12
N HIS A 105 -10.36 -10.65 3.87
CA HIS A 105 -11.79 -10.55 3.49
C HIS A 105 -12.55 -9.41 4.20
N ARG A 106 -11.84 -8.35 4.56
CA ARG A 106 -12.50 -7.13 5.00
C ARG A 106 -12.80 -6.39 3.71
N HIS A 107 -14.05 -6.47 3.26
CA HIS A 107 -14.57 -5.37 2.47
C HIS A 107 -14.23 -4.12 3.27
N PRO A 108 -13.48 -3.15 2.71
CA PRO A 108 -13.16 -1.95 3.43
C PRO A 108 -14.47 -1.34 3.91
N ASP A 109 -14.57 -1.07 5.21
CA ASP A 109 -15.80 -0.53 5.78
C ASP A 109 -16.04 0.83 5.12
N ASN A 110 -17.27 1.06 4.63
CA ASN A 110 -17.68 2.34 4.06
C ASN A 110 -17.37 3.49 5.03
N VAL A 111 -17.44 3.24 6.34
CA VAL A 111 -17.07 4.19 7.39
C VAL A 111 -15.56 4.48 7.36
N GLU A 112 -14.72 3.45 7.31
CA GLU A 112 -13.27 3.58 7.24
C GLU A 112 -12.82 4.33 5.97
N TYR A 113 -13.45 4.03 4.82
CA TYR A 113 -13.16 4.74 3.58
C TYR A 113 -13.61 6.20 3.61
N ALA A 114 -14.79 6.48 4.18
CA ALA A 114 -15.25 7.86 4.37
C ALA A 114 -14.29 8.66 5.26
N ILE A 115 -13.81 8.07 6.37
CA ILE A 115 -12.79 8.69 7.23
C ILE A 115 -11.53 8.98 6.42
N TYR A 116 -11.05 8.04 5.61
CA TYR A 116 -9.87 8.24 4.76
C TYR A 116 -10.03 9.43 3.79
N LEU A 117 -11.14 9.48 3.06
CA LEU A 117 -11.40 10.54 2.08
C LEU A 117 -11.52 11.91 2.78
N VAL A 118 -12.21 11.99 3.91
CA VAL A 118 -12.31 13.23 4.72
C VAL A 118 -10.94 13.66 5.23
N LYS A 119 -10.09 12.74 5.72
CA LYS A 119 -8.72 13.07 6.14
C LYS A 119 -7.91 13.71 5.00
N ARG A 120 -8.13 13.28 3.76
CA ARG A 120 -7.44 13.84 2.59
C ARG A 120 -7.94 15.23 2.22
N THR A 121 -9.24 15.50 2.35
CA THR A 121 -9.79 16.84 2.11
C THR A 121 -9.31 17.86 3.15
N LEU A 122 -8.98 17.41 4.36
CA LEU A 122 -8.43 18.24 5.45
C LEU A 122 -6.92 18.52 5.32
N ARG A 123 -6.20 17.82 4.44
CA ARG A 123 -4.76 18.03 4.19
C ARG A 123 -4.52 18.99 3.02
N ASN A 124 -3.26 19.38 2.79
CA ASN A 124 -2.87 20.34 1.74
C ASN A 124 -3.40 19.91 0.36
N LYS A 125 -4.22 20.78 -0.24
CA LYS A 125 -4.99 20.53 -1.47
C LYS A 125 -4.14 20.11 -2.67
N GLN A 126 -2.90 20.57 -2.82
CA GLN A 126 -2.11 20.23 -4.02
C GLN A 126 -1.53 18.81 -3.99
N ARG A 127 -1.11 18.33 -2.81
CA ARG A 127 -0.48 17.00 -2.68
C ARG A 127 -1.49 15.89 -2.41
N HIS A 128 -2.65 16.26 -1.86
CA HIS A 128 -3.63 15.33 -1.30
C HIS A 128 -5.03 15.47 -1.92
N ALA A 129 -5.14 16.19 -3.05
CA ALA A 129 -6.38 16.30 -3.82
C ALA A 129 -7.01 14.92 -4.06
N LEU A 130 -8.31 14.84 -3.88
CA LEU A 130 -9.09 13.67 -4.29
C LEU A 130 -9.19 13.66 -5.82
N GLU A 131 -9.10 12.46 -6.40
CA GLU A 131 -9.43 12.25 -7.81
C GLU A 131 -10.96 12.34 -8.00
N GLU A 132 -11.42 12.52 -9.24
CA GLU A 132 -12.85 12.70 -9.54
C GLU A 132 -13.72 11.54 -9.04
N TYR A 133 -13.29 10.30 -9.28
CA TYR A 133 -13.99 9.10 -8.78
C TYR A 133 -14.01 9.02 -7.24
N GLU A 134 -13.00 9.56 -6.55
CA GLU A 134 -12.96 9.60 -5.09
C GLU A 134 -13.90 10.67 -4.54
N LEU A 135 -14.07 11.78 -5.26
CA LEU A 135 -15.02 12.83 -4.91
C LEU A 135 -16.47 12.35 -5.07
N GLU A 136 -16.74 11.61 -6.14
CA GLU A 136 -18.02 10.93 -6.35
C GLU A 136 -18.29 9.90 -5.24
N ALA A 137 -17.30 9.06 -4.92
CA ALA A 137 -17.40 8.10 -3.82
C ALA A 137 -17.67 8.80 -2.47
N LEU A 138 -16.95 9.89 -2.16
CA LEU A 138 -17.17 10.67 -0.94
C LEU A 138 -18.60 11.22 -0.88
N THR A 139 -19.12 11.71 -2.00
CA THR A 139 -20.48 12.24 -2.10
C THR A 139 -21.52 11.15 -1.86
N CYS A 140 -21.31 9.96 -2.44
CA CYS A 140 -22.16 8.79 -2.22
C CYS A 140 -22.11 8.33 -0.75
N LEU A 141 -20.92 8.25 -0.15
CA LEU A 141 -20.71 7.85 1.25
C LEU A 141 -21.35 8.84 2.22
N LYS A 142 -21.26 10.14 1.95
CA LYS A 142 -21.90 11.18 2.77
C LYS A 142 -23.43 11.04 2.80
N ARG A 143 -24.02 10.65 1.67
CA ARG A 143 -25.46 10.39 1.56
C ARG A 143 -25.86 9.08 2.26
N SER A 144 -25.05 8.02 2.15
CA SER A 144 -25.38 6.72 2.75
C SER A 144 -25.10 6.64 4.25
N LEU A 145 -24.14 7.41 4.76
CA LEU A 145 -23.69 7.41 6.16
C LEU A 145 -24.08 8.69 6.91
N THR A 146 -25.17 9.35 6.53
CA THR A 146 -25.57 10.65 7.11
C THR A 146 -25.70 10.62 8.63
N ASN A 147 -26.24 9.53 9.20
CA ASN A 147 -26.39 9.36 10.66
C ASN A 147 -25.07 9.15 11.42
N LYS A 148 -23.97 8.87 10.72
CA LYS A 148 -22.63 8.69 11.29
C LYS A 148 -21.65 9.78 10.88
N TRP A 149 -22.09 10.76 10.09
CA TRP A 149 -21.22 11.70 9.40
C TRP A 149 -20.43 12.59 10.37
N ASP A 150 -21.05 13.03 11.47
CA ASP A 150 -20.39 13.86 12.48
C ASP A 150 -19.25 13.09 13.16
N LEU A 151 -19.48 11.80 13.50
CA LEU A 151 -18.45 10.93 14.07
C LEU A 151 -17.30 10.69 13.08
N ILE A 152 -17.62 10.46 11.80
CA ILE A 152 -16.63 10.29 10.73
C ILE A 152 -15.73 11.52 10.60
N THR A 153 -16.35 12.71 10.63
CA THR A 153 -15.63 13.99 10.50
C THR A 153 -14.74 14.25 11.71
N MET A 154 -15.29 14.08 12.92
CA MET A 154 -14.54 14.22 14.18
C MET A 154 -13.32 13.28 14.20
N GLN A 155 -13.53 11.99 13.88
CA GLN A 155 -12.46 11.01 13.86
C GLN A 155 -11.40 11.31 12.79
N ALA A 156 -11.78 11.87 11.64
CA ALA A 156 -10.85 12.31 10.62
C ALA A 156 -9.99 13.49 11.09
N GLU A 157 -10.60 14.50 11.73
CA GLU A 157 -9.92 15.68 12.27
C GLU A 157 -8.89 15.33 13.35
N GLU A 158 -9.29 14.47 14.29
CA GLU A 158 -8.38 13.95 15.32
C GLU A 158 -7.17 13.25 14.68
N GLN A 159 -7.40 12.34 13.72
CA GLN A 159 -6.31 11.62 13.08
C GLN A 159 -5.40 12.51 12.22
N VAL A 160 -5.91 13.57 11.61
CA VAL A 160 -5.07 14.56 10.90
C VAL A 160 -4.17 15.29 11.90
N SER A 161 -4.71 15.66 13.06
CA SER A 161 -3.99 16.37 14.12
C SER A 161 -2.89 15.52 14.76
N PHE A 162 -3.08 14.20 14.85
CA PHE A 162 -2.11 13.28 15.46
C PHE A 162 -1.04 12.70 14.52
N THR A 163 -1.09 12.97 13.20
CA THR A 163 -0.20 12.28 12.24
C THR A 163 0.92 13.14 11.66
N PHE A 164 2.13 13.00 12.21
CA PHE A 164 3.37 13.02 11.41
C PHE A 164 3.45 11.71 10.60
N PHE A 165 3.44 11.82 9.26
CA PHE A 165 3.94 10.82 8.29
C PHE A 165 3.78 9.30 8.60
N VAL A 166 2.57 8.72 8.56
CA VAL A 166 2.44 7.24 8.42
C VAL A 166 1.31 6.77 7.49
N PHE A 167 0.23 7.53 7.31
CA PHE A 167 -1.01 6.97 6.74
C PHE A 167 -1.21 7.12 5.22
N TYR A 168 -0.27 7.72 4.48
CA TYR A 168 -0.55 8.15 3.11
C TYR A 168 -0.62 7.03 2.06
N LEU A 169 -0.02 5.87 2.33
CA LEU A 169 0.04 4.75 1.38
C LEU A 169 -0.94 3.61 1.71
N GLN A 170 -1.81 3.81 2.71
CA GLN A 170 -2.70 2.79 3.27
C GLN A 170 -3.95 2.45 2.41
N TYR A 171 -4.35 3.30 1.45
CA TYR A 171 -5.70 3.20 0.85
C TYR A 171 -5.77 3.10 -0.67
N ILE A 172 -4.68 3.34 -1.39
CA ILE A 172 -4.65 3.20 -2.86
C ILE A 172 -4.96 1.76 -3.28
N PHE A 173 -4.61 0.79 -2.42
CA PHE A 173 -4.73 -0.62 -2.72
C PHE A 173 -6.12 -1.24 -2.52
N CYS A 174 -6.94 -0.70 -1.61
CA CYS A 174 -8.26 -1.26 -1.31
C CYS A 174 -9.38 -0.71 -2.20
N PHE A 175 -9.19 0.42 -2.88
CA PHE A 175 -10.26 1.13 -3.60
C PHE A 175 -9.96 1.53 -5.05
N SER A 176 -8.79 1.23 -5.61
CA SER A 176 -8.59 1.45 -7.05
C SER A 176 -9.51 0.47 -7.83
N PRO A 177 -10.55 0.95 -8.54
CA PRO A 177 -11.53 0.08 -9.19
C PRO A 177 -10.96 -0.64 -10.43
N ASN A 178 -9.76 -0.26 -10.89
CA ASN A 178 -9.12 -0.83 -12.06
C ASN A 178 -8.29 -2.08 -11.70
N LYS A 179 -8.97 -3.11 -11.20
CA LYS A 179 -8.48 -4.50 -11.23
C LYS A 179 -9.31 -5.32 -12.22
N SER A 180 -9.41 -4.81 -13.44
CA SER A 180 -9.95 -5.55 -14.57
C SER A 180 -9.59 -4.83 -15.86
N GLN A 181 -8.35 -5.05 -16.31
CA GLN A 181 -7.98 -5.33 -17.69
C GLN A 181 -6.57 -5.91 -17.71
#